data_AF-A0A378FTB1-F1
#
_entry.id   AF-A0A378FTB1-F1
#
_cell.length_a   1.000
_cell.length_b   1.000
_cell.length_c   1.000
_cell.angle_alpha   90.00
_cell.angle_beta   90.00
_cell.angle_gamma   90.00
#
_symmetry.space_group_name_H-M   'P 1'
#
loop_
_entity.id
_entity.type
_entity.pdbx_description
1 polymer ?
#
loop_
_entity_poly.entity_id
_entity_poly.type
_entity_poly.pdbx_seq_one_letter_code
_entity_poly.pdbx_strand_id
1 'polypeptide(L)' 'MIEAVGQRYLPAFFRTCQARLRPGGRMALQAITIQDQRYRDYSKSVDFIQRYIFPGGFCPASRQ' A
#
# COMPACT_ATOMS: atom_id res chain seq x y z
N MET A 1 4.17 -1.37 8.23
CA MET A 1 3.20 -0.43 7.65
C MET A 1 3.02 -0.80 6.17
N ILE A 2 1.80 -0.75 5.63
CA ILE A 2 1.48 -1.27 4.27
C ILE A 2 2.27 -0.53 3.18
N GLU A 3 2.70 0.69 3.48
CA GLU A 3 3.49 1.58 2.64
C GLU A 3 4.89 1.02 2.32
N ALA A 4 5.42 0.15 3.18
CA ALA A 4 6.73 -0.50 2.97
C ALA A 4 6.61 -1.88 2.30
N VAL A 5 5.38 -2.37 2.05
CA VAL A 5 5.16 -3.68 1.41
C VAL A 5 5.52 -3.62 -0.07
N GLY A 6 5.30 -2.47 -0.72
CA GLY A 6 5.49 -2.29 -2.15
C GLY A 6 4.36 -2.88 -2.99
N GLN A 7 4.04 -2.20 -4.10
CA GLN A 7 2.86 -2.48 -4.93
C GLN A 7 2.74 -3.96 -5.36
N ARG A 8 3.86 -4.57 -5.78
CA ARG A 8 3.91 -5.97 -6.25
C ARG A 8 3.45 -6.99 -5.20
N TYR A 9 3.65 -6.69 -3.91
CA TYR A 9 3.41 -7.64 -2.83
C TYR A 9 2.07 -7.42 -2.12
N LEU A 10 1.33 -6.35 -2.46
CA LEU A 10 0.02 -6.06 -1.88
C LEU A 10 -0.97 -7.24 -1.98
N PRO A 11 -1.10 -7.97 -3.11
CA PRO A 11 -1.99 -9.12 -3.16
C PRO A 11 -1.60 -10.24 -2.19
N ALA A 12 -0.30 -10.50 -2.02
CA ALA A 12 0.19 -11.51 -1.09
C ALA A 12 -0.02 -11.08 0.37
N PHE A 13 0.19 -9.80 0.67
CA PHE A 13 -0.09 -9.21 1.98
C PHE A 13 -1.55 -9.42 2.38
N PHE A 14 -2.51 -9.01 1.55
CA PHE A 14 -3.93 -9.15 1.87
C PHE A 14 -4.37 -10.62 1.99
N ARG A 15 -3.88 -11.51 1.11
CA ARG A 15 -4.13 -12.96 1.24
C ARG A 15 -3.60 -13.51 2.57
N THR A 16 -2.41 -13.09 2.98
CA THR A 16 -1.80 -13.52 4.24
C THR A 16 -2.62 -13.02 5.44
N CYS A 17 -3.05 -11.76 5.41
CA CYS A 17 -3.93 -11.21 6.44
C CYS A 17 -5.25 -12.00 6.53
N GLN A 18 -5.91 -12.25 5.40
CA GLN A 18 -7.16 -13.00 5.35
C GLN A 18 -7.00 -14.42 5.91
N ALA A 19 -5.92 -15.13 5.54
CA ALA A 19 -5.65 -16.49 6.01
C ALA A 19 -5.35 -16.57 7.52
N ARG A 20 -5.03 -15.46 8.17
CA ARG A 20 -4.74 -15.39 9.62
C ARG A 20 -5.91 -14.85 10.45
N LEU A 21 -7.00 -14.42 9.81
CA LEU A 21 -8.23 -14.09 10.52
C LEU A 21 -8.96 -15.36 10.96
N ARG A 22 -9.54 -15.32 12.15
CA ARG A 22 -10.52 -16.33 12.57
C ARG A 22 -11.73 -16.29 11.62
N PRO A 23 -12.50 -17.38 11.48
CA PRO A 23 -13.78 -17.33 10.79
C PRO A 23 -14.67 -16.19 11.34
N GLY A 24 -15.13 -15.30 10.45
CA GLY A 24 -15.90 -14.10 10.82
C GLY A 24 -15.07 -12.93 11.40
N GLY A 25 -13.75 -13.07 11.49
CA GLY A 25 -12.84 -12.03 11.96
C GLY A 25 -12.81 -10.82 11.01
N ARG A 26 -12.57 -9.63 11.58
CA ARG A 26 -12.43 -8.38 10.84
C ARG A 26 -11.01 -7.85 10.98
N MET A 27 -10.50 -7.22 9.93
CA MET A 27 -9.23 -6.49 9.95
C MET A 27 -9.50 -5.01 9.76
N ALA A 28 -8.87 -4.19 10.59
CA ALA A 28 -8.73 -2.75 10.35
C ALA A 28 -7.28 -2.48 9.93
N LEU A 29 -7.10 -1.71 8.86
CA LEU A 29 -5.79 -1.30 8.38
C LEU A 29 -5.78 0.21 8.20
N GLN A 30 -4.92 0.88 8.94
CA GLN A 30 -4.63 2.30 8.74
C GLN A 30 -3.49 2.42 7.72
N ALA A 31 -3.66 3.32 6.74
CA ALA A 31 -2.68 3.57 5.71
C ALA A 31 -2.70 5.05 5.30
N ILE A 32 -1.54 5.56 4.94
CA ILE A 32 -1.41 6.77 4.14
C ILE A 32 -1.76 6.39 2.70
N THR A 33 -2.72 7.10 2.11
CA THR A 33 -3.20 6.83 0.74
C THR A 33 -3.00 8.04 -0.15
N ILE A 34 -2.91 7.78 -1.45
CA ILE A 34 -2.93 8.82 -2.47
C ILE A 34 -4.28 8.84 -3.19
N GLN A 35 -4.73 10.03 -3.59
CA GLN A 35 -5.94 10.18 -4.40
C GLN A 35 -5.78 9.42 -5.73
N ASP A 36 -6.81 8.68 -6.12
CA ASP A 36 -6.79 7.79 -7.30
C ASP A 36 -6.38 8.53 -8.59
N GLN A 37 -6.80 9.79 -8.75
CA GLN A 37 -6.45 10.64 -9.90
C GLN A 37 -4.93 10.88 -10.01
N ARG A 38 -4.22 10.92 -8.88
CA ARG A 38 -2.77 11.17 -8.81
C ARG A 38 -1.96 9.88 -8.82
N TYR A 39 -2.59 8.74 -8.59
CA TYR A 39 -1.92 7.44 -8.48
C TYR A 39 -1.17 7.06 -9.76
N ARG A 40 -1.75 7.33 -10.94
CA ARG A 40 -1.15 6.98 -12.23
C ARG A 40 0.18 7.69 -12.48
N ASP A 41 0.29 8.93 -12.05
CA ASP A 41 1.51 9.73 -12.22
C ASP A 41 2.52 9.45 -11.09
N TYR A 42 2.01 9.28 -9.86
CA TYR A 42 2.81 8.90 -8.69
C TYR A 42 3.50 7.54 -8.87
N SER A 43 2.81 6.54 -9.40
CA SER A 43 3.37 5.19 -9.61
C SER A 43 4.47 5.12 -10.66
N LYS A 44 4.64 6.16 -11.49
CA LYS A 44 5.60 6.22 -12.59
C LYS A 44 6.82 7.09 -12.31
N SER A 45 6.86 7.77 -11.16
CA SER A 45 7.92 8.72 -10.83
C SER A 45 8.39 8.55 -9.40
N VAL A 46 9.68 8.83 -9.17
CA VAL A 46 10.28 8.83 -7.83
C VAL A 46 10.36 10.27 -7.37
N ASP A 47 9.54 10.63 -6.39
CA ASP A 47 9.56 11.96 -5.78
C ASP A 47 10.65 12.10 -4.69
N PHE A 48 10.76 13.29 -4.10
CA PHE A 48 11.73 13.57 -3.05
C PHE A 48 11.57 12.65 -1.82
N ILE A 49 10.33 12.35 -1.42
CA ILE A 49 10.04 11.51 -0.27
C ILE A 49 10.51 10.09 -0.55
N GLN A 50 10.15 9.53 -1.71
CA GLN A 50 10.60 8.20 -2.12
C GLN A 50 12.11 8.11 -2.35
N ARG A 51 12.76 9.20 -2.75
CA ARG A 51 14.21 9.19 -3.02
C ARG A 51 15.06 9.31 -1.76
N TYR A 52 14.66 10.16 -0.81
CA TYR A 52 15.53 10.58 0.30
C TYR A 52 14.99 10.29 1.69
N ILE A 53 13.66 10.20 1.87
CA ILE A 53 13.05 10.02 3.21
C ILE A 53 12.65 8.55 3.42
N PHE A 54 11.92 7.97 2.47
CA PHE A 54 11.45 6.58 2.48
C PHE A 54 11.78 5.86 1.17
N PRO A 55 13.05 5.45 0.96
CA PRO A 55 13.46 4.66 -0.20
C PRO A 55 12.61 3.39 -0.37
N GLY A 56 11.95 3.27 -1.53
CA GLY A 56 11.08 2.14 -1.86
C GLY A 56 9.70 2.16 -1.19
N GLY A 57 9.37 3.22 -0.45
CA GLY A 57 8.03 3.44 0.09
C GLY A 57 7.00 3.69 -1.01
N PHE A 58 5.78 3.20 -0.81
CA PHE A 58 4.72 3.26 -1.80
C PHE A 58 3.36 3.55 -1.14
N CYS A 59 2.73 4.66 -1.52
CA CYS A 59 1.38 4.99 -1.08
C CYS A 59 0.32 4.33 -1.98
N PRO A 60 -0.48 3.38 -1.48
CA PRO A 60 -1.55 2.77 -2.28
C PRO A 60 -2.69 3.77 -2.53
N ALA A 61 -3.37 3.59 -3.66
CA ALA A 61 -4.67 4.20 -3.91
C ALA A 61 -5.78 3.48 -3.13
N SER A 62 -6.80 4.22 -2.71
CA SER A 62 -7.94 3.70 -1.94
C SER A 62 -8.91 2.88 -2.77
N ARG A 63 -8.98 3.14 -4.09
CA ARG A 63 -9.69 2.32 -5.06
C ARG A 63 -8.67 1.88 -6.11
N GLN A 64 -8.49 0.56 -6.22
CA GLN A 64 -7.70 -0.07 -7.29
C GLN A 64 -8.61 -0.88 -8.18
#